data_AF-A0A653WQN8-F1
#
_entry.id   AF-A0A653WQN8-F1
#
_cell.length_a   1.000
_cell.length_b   1.000
_cell.length_c   1.000
_cell.angle_alpha   90.00
_cell.angle_beta   90.00
_cell.angle_gamma   90.00
#
_symmetry.space_group_name_H-M   'P 1'
#
loop_
_entity.id
_entity.type
_entity.pdbx_description
1 polymer ?
#
loop_
_entity_poly.entity_id
_entity_poly.type
_entity_poly.pdbx_seq_one_letter_code
_entity_poly.pdbx_strand_id
1 'polypeptide(L)'
;MVAHRDVRAETLEIVAIDVDAARIVDLRDPGTLDSIGIDLQDAVAPWQDIAAAGGTPGSWQVRDRLLEIGADGLIDPSRKSPGLWHLVLFRWNEDDAPAVVIRR
;
A
#
# COMPACT_ATOMS: atom_id res chain seq x y z
N MET A 1 -3.29 -15.38 0.48
CA MET A 1 -2.45 -14.59 1.42
C MET A 1 -1.93 -15.54 2.48
N VAL A 2 -0.63 -15.85 2.45
CA VAL A 2 -0.01 -16.71 3.46
C VAL A 2 0.12 -15.90 4.74
N ALA A 3 -0.47 -16.36 5.84
CA ALA A 3 -0.27 -15.73 7.13
C ALA A 3 1.10 -16.19 7.67
N HIS A 4 2.07 -15.27 7.77
CA HIS A 4 3.35 -15.53 8.41
C HIS A 4 3.14 -15.64 9.94
N ARG A 5 2.76 -16.83 10.42
CA ARG A 5 2.44 -17.04 11.84
C ARG A 5 3.63 -17.51 12.70
N ASP A 6 4.69 -18.05 12.09
CA ASP A 6 5.67 -18.86 12.85
C ASP A 6 7.15 -18.45 12.73
N VAL A 7 7.46 -17.29 12.13
CA VAL A 7 8.86 -16.78 12.10
C VAL A 7 8.85 -15.29 12.39
N ARG A 8 8.88 -14.93 13.67
CA ARG A 8 9.15 -13.54 14.09
C ARG A 8 10.65 -13.43 14.34
N ALA A 9 11.30 -12.45 13.72
CA ALA A 9 12.72 -12.18 13.97
C ALA A 9 12.96 -11.92 15.47
N GLU A 10 14.05 -12.46 16.01
CA GLU A 10 14.44 -12.28 17.41
C GLU A 10 14.77 -10.81 17.74
N THR A 11 15.22 -10.06 16.72
CA THR A 11 15.55 -8.64 16.80
C THR A 11 14.78 -7.85 15.73
N LEU A 12 14.24 -6.69 16.11
CA LEU A 12 13.63 -5.73 15.19
C LEU A 12 14.62 -4.61 14.89
N GLU A 13 14.77 -4.28 13.61
CA GLU A 13 15.66 -3.22 13.14
C GLU A 13 14.89 -2.17 12.33
N ILE A 14 15.35 -0.92 12.39
CA ILE A 14 14.87 0.15 11.52
C ILE A 14 15.87 0.27 10.38
N VAL A 15 15.38 0.12 9.15
CA VAL A 15 16.19 0.23 7.93
C VAL A 15 15.74 1.45 7.14
N ALA A 16 16.70 2.25 6.69
CA ALA A 16 16.44 3.35 5.75
C ALA A 16 16.42 2.79 4.32
N ILE A 17 15.45 3.23 3.53
CA ILE A 17 15.24 2.76 2.16
C ILE A 17 15.13 3.97 1.24
N ASP A 18 15.86 3.93 0.14
CA ASP A 18 15.70 4.84 -0.99
C ASP A 18 14.74 4.23 -2.00
N VAL A 19 13.73 5.02 -2.39
CA VAL A 19 12.71 4.62 -3.36
C VAL A 19 12.64 5.65 -4.48
N ASP A 20 12.80 5.19 -5.71
CA ASP A 20 12.51 5.96 -6.92
C ASP A 20 11.26 5.36 -7.58
N ALA A 21 10.18 6.13 -7.61
CA ALA A 21 8.88 5.71 -8.11
C ALA A 21 8.13 6.88 -8.76
N ALA A 22 7.68 6.70 -10.00
CA ALA A 22 7.02 7.77 -10.76
C ALA A 22 5.49 7.77 -10.62
N ARG A 23 4.85 6.59 -10.60
CA ARG A 23 3.38 6.46 -10.70
C ARG A 23 2.76 6.08 -9.36
N ILE A 24 2.97 6.93 -8.34
CA ILE A 24 2.41 6.75 -7.00
C ILE A 24 1.18 7.64 -6.83
N VAL A 25 0.06 7.04 -6.42
CA VAL A 25 -1.18 7.78 -6.16
C VAL A 25 -1.27 8.16 -4.69
N ASP A 26 -1.45 9.45 -4.39
CA ASP A 26 -1.59 9.94 -3.02
C ASP A 26 -3.06 9.92 -2.57
N LEU A 27 -3.45 8.93 -1.76
CA LEU A 27 -4.82 8.80 -1.25
C LEU A 27 -5.16 9.85 -0.17
N ARG A 28 -4.20 10.68 0.23
CA ARG A 28 -4.45 11.77 1.18
C ARG A 28 -4.98 13.02 0.48
N ASP A 29 -4.88 13.08 -0.85
CA ASP A 29 -5.43 14.17 -1.66
C ASP A 29 -6.87 13.83 -2.09
N PRO A 30 -7.89 14.54 -1.57
CA PRO A 30 -9.28 14.33 -1.96
C PRO A 30 -9.52 14.57 -3.45
N GLY A 31 -8.79 15.51 -4.08
CA GLY A 31 -8.95 15.80 -5.51
C GLY A 31 -8.52 14.61 -6.38
N THR A 32 -7.41 13.97 -5.99
CA THR A 32 -6.95 12.72 -6.61
C THR A 32 -8.00 11.62 -6.46
N LEU A 33 -8.52 11.39 -5.24
CA LEU A 33 -9.54 10.38 -4.96
C LEU A 33 -10.81 10.57 -5.80
N ASP A 34 -11.33 11.79 -5.85
CA ASP A 34 -12.52 12.13 -6.63
C ASP A 34 -12.29 11.88 -8.12
N SER A 35 -11.10 12.21 -8.64
CA SER A 35 -10.77 12.05 -10.06
C SER A 35 -10.70 10.59 -10.52
N ILE A 36 -10.39 9.66 -9.60
CA ILE A 36 -10.23 8.23 -9.90
C ILE A 36 -11.40 7.37 -9.39
N GLY A 37 -12.33 7.98 -8.64
CA GLY A 37 -13.54 7.34 -8.13
C GLY A 37 -13.28 6.40 -6.96
N ILE A 38 -12.36 6.76 -6.05
CA ILE A 38 -12.00 5.94 -4.88
C ILE A 38 -12.50 6.62 -3.61
N ASP A 39 -13.20 5.88 -2.75
CA ASP A 39 -13.46 6.31 -1.38
C ASP A 39 -12.28 5.92 -0.48
N LEU A 40 -11.73 6.88 0.27
CA LEU A 40 -10.68 6.64 1.24
C LEU A 40 -11.08 5.57 2.27
N GLN A 41 -12.37 5.48 2.63
CA GLN A 41 -12.85 4.50 3.60
C GLN A 41 -12.62 3.06 3.13
N ASP A 42 -12.72 2.80 1.82
CA ASP A 42 -12.45 1.47 1.27
C ASP A 42 -10.96 1.13 1.41
N ALA A 43 -10.08 2.10 1.20
CA ALA A 43 -8.64 1.91 1.33
C ALA A 43 -8.21 1.63 2.78
N VAL A 44 -8.85 2.29 3.75
CA VAL A 44 -8.48 2.24 5.18
C VAL A 44 -9.33 1.26 6.01
N ALA A 45 -10.34 0.63 5.42
CA ALA A 45 -11.20 -0.30 6.13
C ALA A 45 -10.43 -1.48 6.76
N PRO A 46 -10.85 -1.97 7.95
CA PRO A 46 -10.37 -3.24 8.48
C PRO A 46 -10.61 -4.38 7.49
N TRP A 47 -9.53 -5.06 7.07
CA TRP A 47 -9.60 -6.07 6.02
C TRP A 47 -9.51 -7.52 6.53
N GLN A 48 -8.98 -7.72 7.74
CA GLN A 48 -8.55 -9.05 8.21
C GLN A 48 -9.72 -10.04 8.31
N ASP A 49 -10.84 -9.63 8.90
CA ASP A 49 -11.99 -10.52 9.09
C ASP A 49 -12.69 -10.84 7.76
N ILE A 50 -12.81 -9.85 6.87
CA ILE A 50 -13.36 -10.03 5.52
C ILE A 50 -12.52 -11.05 4.74
N ALA A 51 -11.19 -10.88 4.75
CA ALA A 51 -10.29 -11.81 4.08
C ALA A 51 -10.31 -13.21 4.72
N ALA A 52 -10.40 -13.31 6.04
CA ALA A 52 -10.50 -14.58 6.75
C ALA A 52 -11.80 -15.34 6.44
N ALA A 53 -12.89 -14.62 6.18
CA ALA A 53 -14.16 -15.18 5.73
C ALA A 53 -14.20 -15.50 4.23
N GLY A 54 -13.10 -15.29 3.49
CA GLY A 54 -13.02 -15.53 2.04
C GLY A 54 -13.64 -14.41 1.18
N GLY A 55 -13.98 -13.27 1.78
CA GLY A 55 -14.45 -12.09 1.05
C GLY A 55 -13.32 -11.28 0.43
N THR A 56 -13.71 -10.24 -0.31
CA THR A 56 -12.79 -9.25 -0.91
C THR A 56 -12.86 -7.95 -0.13
N PRO A 57 -11.81 -7.58 0.63
CA PRO A 57 -11.71 -6.27 1.28
C PRO A 57 -11.77 -5.10 0.30
N GLY A 58 -12.35 -3.97 0.73
CA GLY A 58 -12.39 -2.74 -0.07
C GLY A 58 -10.99 -2.28 -0.50
N SER A 59 -9.98 -2.43 0.35
CA SER A 59 -8.60 -2.05 0.04
C SER A 59 -7.99 -2.86 -1.12
N TRP A 60 -8.49 -4.06 -1.40
CA TRP A 60 -8.08 -4.83 -2.58
C TRP A 60 -8.74 -4.31 -3.85
N GLN A 61 -10.01 -3.90 -3.77
CA GLN A 61 -10.70 -3.24 -4.89
C GLN A 61 -10.04 -1.90 -5.23
N VAL A 62 -9.63 -1.13 -4.22
CA VAL A 62 -8.83 0.09 -4.39
C VAL A 62 -7.53 -0.21 -5.13
N ARG A 63 -6.77 -1.25 -4.71
CA ARG A 63 -5.56 -1.67 -5.43
C ARG A 63 -5.87 -2.03 -6.88
N ASP A 64 -6.90 -2.81 -7.13
CA ASP A 64 -7.24 -3.27 -8.47
C ASP A 64 -7.58 -2.07 -9.39
N ARG A 65 -8.34 -1.09 -8.88
CA ARG A 65 -8.61 0.18 -9.58
C ARG A 65 -7.34 0.98 -9.88
N LEU A 66 -6.38 1.00 -8.96
CA LEU A 66 -5.10 1.69 -9.15
C LEU A 66 -4.22 0.99 -10.20
N LEU A 67 -4.25 -0.34 -10.25
CA LEU A 67 -3.57 -1.10 -11.30
C LEU A 67 -4.16 -0.81 -12.69
N GLU A 68 -5.49 -0.66 -12.81
CA GLU A 68 -6.14 -0.32 -14.08
C GLU A 68 -5.68 1.03 -14.67
N ILE A 69 -5.29 1.99 -13.82
CA ILE A 69 -4.76 3.30 -14.26
C ILE A 69 -3.23 3.33 -14.38
N GLY A 70 -2.57 2.18 -14.23
CA GLY A 70 -1.12 2.05 -14.37
C GLY A 70 -0.31 2.56 -13.18
N ALA A 71 -0.91 2.66 -11.99
CA ALA A 71 -0.17 3.03 -10.79
C ALA A 71 0.80 1.92 -10.37
N ASP A 72 1.98 2.31 -9.90
CA ASP A 72 2.97 1.39 -9.32
C ASP A 72 2.76 1.18 -7.81
N GLY A 73 1.95 2.05 -7.20
CA GLY A 73 1.75 2.05 -5.76
C GLY A 73 0.90 3.22 -5.30
N LEU A 74 0.82 3.37 -3.97
CA LEU A 74 0.02 4.42 -3.33
C LEU A 74 0.67 4.92 -2.04
N ILE A 75 0.24 6.11 -1.61
CA ILE A 75 0.44 6.61 -0.26
C ILE A 75 -0.90 6.58 0.48
N ASP A 76 -0.95 5.95 1.65
CA ASP A 76 -2.14 5.93 2.53
C ASP A 76 -1.86 6.61 3.87
N PRO A 77 -2.88 7.26 4.49
CA PRO A 77 -2.73 7.79 5.84
C PRO A 77 -2.69 6.66 6.86
N SER A 78 -1.83 6.79 7.88
CA SER A 78 -1.78 5.81 8.96
C SER A 78 -3.02 5.89 9.85
N ARG A 79 -3.77 4.78 9.89
CA ARG A 79 -4.98 4.63 10.72
C ARG A 79 -4.69 4.65 12.22
N LYS A 80 -3.50 4.19 12.60
CA LYS A 80 -3.09 4.04 14.02
C LYS A 80 -2.25 5.22 14.52
N SER A 81 -1.74 6.06 13.62
CA SER A 81 -0.80 7.12 13.98
C SER A 81 -1.06 8.36 13.11
N PRO A 82 -1.97 9.24 13.56
CA PRO A 82 -2.32 10.45 12.81
C PRO A 82 -1.09 11.28 12.43
N GLY A 83 -1.04 11.76 11.19
CA GLY A 83 0.10 12.51 10.65
C GLY A 83 1.21 11.66 10.03
N LEU A 84 1.23 10.34 10.29
CA LEU A 84 2.07 9.40 9.55
C LEU A 84 1.34 8.82 8.34
N TRP A 85 2.10 8.25 7.43
CA TRP A 85 1.63 7.64 6.19
C TRP A 85 2.52 6.47 5.82
N HIS A 86 2.04 5.58 4.94
CA HIS A 86 2.85 4.51 4.39
C HIS A 86 2.96 4.66 2.89
N LEU A 87 4.07 4.16 2.34
CA LEU A 87 4.22 3.91 0.92
C LEU A 87 3.97 2.42 0.66
N VAL A 88 3.08 2.13 -0.28
CA VAL A 88 2.81 0.77 -0.75
C VAL A 88 3.26 0.68 -2.20
N LEU A 89 4.09 -0.31 -2.51
CA LEU A 89 4.49 -0.63 -3.89
C LEU A 89 3.85 -1.96 -4.27
N PHE A 90 3.23 -2.04 -5.45
CA PHE A 90 2.61 -3.28 -5.93
C PHE A 90 3.63 -4.24 -6.54
N ARG A 91 4.72 -3.67 -7.07
CA ARG A 91 5.91 -4.34 -7.61
C ARG A 91 7.10 -3.42 -7.41
N TRP A 92 8.31 -3.96 -7.39
CA TRP A 92 9.55 -3.20 -7.28
C TRP A 92 10.74 -4.02 -7.77
N ASN A 93 11.80 -3.35 -8.20
CA ASN A 93 13.04 -3.98 -8.68
C ASN A 93 12.84 -4.97 -9.85
N GLU A 94 11.78 -4.76 -10.62
CA GLU A 94 11.51 -5.40 -11.91
C GLU A 94 11.72 -4.37 -13.04
N ASP A 95 11.72 -4.83 -14.29
CA ASP A 95 11.79 -3.92 -15.44
C ASP A 95 10.59 -2.95 -15.45
N ASP A 96 10.84 -1.66 -15.70
CA ASP A 96 9.84 -0.57 -15.68
C ASP A 96 9.08 -0.43 -14.34
N ALA A 97 9.62 -0.97 -13.23
CA ALA A 97 9.06 -0.84 -11.88
C ALA A 97 9.82 0.21 -11.04
N PRO A 98 9.25 0.65 -9.91
CA PRO A 98 9.99 1.41 -8.91
C PRO A 98 11.29 0.73 -8.49
N ALA A 99 12.35 1.53 -8.31
CA ALA A 99 13.62 1.08 -7.78
C ALA A 99 13.66 1.26 -6.26
N VAL A 100 14.05 0.21 -5.55
CA VAL A 100 14.09 0.18 -4.09
C VAL A 100 15.45 -0.36 -3.65
N VAL A 101 16.20 0.46 -2.92
CA VAL A 101 17.51 0.08 -2.37
C VAL A 101 17.59 0.40 -0.89
N ILE A 102 18.23 -0.48 -0.12
CA ILE A 102 18.55 -0.19 1.28
C ILE A 102 19.61 0.92 1.29
N ARG A 103 19.33 2.00 1.99
CA ARG A 103 20.28 3.09 2.21
C ARG A 103 21.31 2.60 3.23
N ARG A 104 22.56 2.52 2.79
CA ARG A 104 23.71 2.12 3.62
C ARG A 104 24.21 3.28 4.48
#